data_AF-A0A2W5ACK2-F1
#
_entry.id   AF-A0A2W5ACK2-F1
#
_cell.length_a   1.000
_cell.length_b   1.000
_cell.length_c   1.000
_cell.angle_alpha   90.00
_cell.angle_beta   90.00
_cell.angle_gamma   90.00
#
_symmetry.space_group_name_H-M   'P 1'
#
loop_
_entity.id
_entity.type
_entity.pdbx_description
1 polymer ?
#
loop_
_entity_poly.entity_id
_entity_poly.type
_entity_poly.pdbx_seq_one_letter_code
_entity_poly.pdbx_strand_id
1 'polypeptide(L)'
;MGFFMNYAPNIGANATIWALDAAGNAFASFDLTALAPISTPGGFNQFQFRGVASDDQLIYGLRFGGNYILVTGTANGVPNNGVPEPATWAMLISGFGMAGSAMRVARRRKALATA
;
A
#
# COMPACT_ATOMS: atom_id res chain seq x y z
N MET A 1 -8.66 -2.52 -8.83
CA MET A 1 -7.34 -2.21 -8.26
C MET A 1 -6.43 -3.38 -8.56
N GLY A 2 -5.28 -3.16 -9.22
CA GLY A 2 -4.30 -4.20 -9.48
C GLY A 2 -3.11 -4.08 -8.54
N PHE A 3 -2.51 -5.20 -8.15
CA PHE A 3 -1.30 -5.25 -7.33
C PHE A 3 -0.17 -5.92 -8.11
N PHE A 4 1.07 -5.48 -7.88
CA PHE A 4 2.24 -6.18 -8.39
C PHE A 4 2.59 -7.32 -7.44
N MET A 5 2.92 -8.49 -8.01
CA MET A 5 3.22 -9.72 -7.27
C MET A 5 4.58 -10.27 -7.66
N ASN A 6 5.33 -10.80 -6.70
CA ASN A 6 6.60 -11.48 -6.94
C ASN A 6 6.89 -12.56 -5.89
N TYR A 7 7.65 -13.56 -6.29
CA TYR A 7 8.08 -14.68 -5.44
C TYR A 7 9.49 -15.14 -5.86
N ALA A 8 10.19 -15.84 -4.97
CA ALA A 8 11.48 -16.43 -5.29
C ALA A 8 11.29 -17.87 -5.81
N PRO A 9 11.46 -18.15 -7.11
CA PRO A 9 11.42 -19.52 -7.61
C PRO A 9 12.56 -20.35 -7.01
N ASN A 10 12.31 -21.63 -6.78
CA ASN A 10 13.30 -22.62 -6.32
C ASN A 10 13.88 -22.37 -4.90
N ILE A 11 13.25 -21.52 -4.09
CA ILE A 11 13.59 -21.36 -2.66
C ILE A 11 12.36 -21.75 -1.85
N GLY A 12 12.45 -22.78 -0.99
CA GLY A 12 11.32 -23.24 -0.18
C GLY A 12 10.27 -24.00 -1.00
N ALA A 13 9.03 -24.07 -0.49
CA ALA A 13 7.92 -24.68 -1.22
C ALA A 13 7.37 -23.71 -2.29
N ASN A 14 6.53 -24.20 -3.20
CA ASN A 14 6.04 -23.41 -4.32
C ASN A 14 5.10 -22.29 -3.86
N ALA A 15 5.31 -21.08 -4.39
CA ALA A 15 4.41 -19.96 -4.14
C ALA A 15 3.03 -20.25 -4.72
N THR A 16 2.00 -20.21 -3.86
CA THR A 16 0.65 -20.65 -4.23
C THR A 16 -0.40 -19.61 -3.84
N ILE A 17 -1.39 -19.42 -4.71
CA ILE A 17 -2.61 -18.64 -4.44
C ILE A 17 -3.79 -19.59 -4.36
N TRP A 18 -4.66 -19.41 -3.38
CA TRP A 18 -5.95 -20.10 -3.30
C TRP A 18 -7.11 -19.12 -3.44
N ALA A 19 -8.12 -19.51 -4.22
CA ALA A 19 -9.41 -18.81 -4.23
C ALA A 19 -10.28 -19.35 -3.10
N LEU A 20 -10.85 -18.44 -2.32
CA LEU A 20 -11.67 -18.77 -1.16
C LEU A 20 -13.16 -18.49 -1.41
N ASP A 21 -14.00 -19.36 -0.88
CA ASP A 21 -15.45 -19.20 -0.84
C ASP A 21 -15.89 -18.24 0.30
N ALA A 22 -17.21 -18.03 0.42
CA ALA A 22 -17.77 -17.17 1.46
C ALA A 22 -17.48 -17.63 2.89
N ALA A 23 -17.24 -18.93 3.09
CA ALA A 23 -16.90 -19.53 4.37
C ALA A 23 -15.38 -19.53 4.64
N GLY A 24 -14.57 -19.05 3.69
CA GLY A 24 -13.11 -19.01 3.78
C GLY A 24 -12.43 -20.31 3.38
N ASN A 25 -13.16 -21.29 2.84
CA ASN A 25 -12.56 -22.53 2.35
C ASN A 25 -11.93 -22.32 0.99
N ALA A 26 -10.76 -22.92 0.77
CA ALA A 26 -10.13 -22.92 -0.54
C ALA A 26 -10.86 -23.88 -1.48
N PHE A 27 -11.37 -23.38 -2.60
CA PHE A 27 -12.03 -24.19 -3.64
C PHE A 27 -11.18 -24.32 -4.91
N ALA A 28 -10.13 -23.49 -5.06
CA ALA A 28 -9.14 -23.62 -6.13
C ALA A 28 -7.73 -23.28 -5.61
N SER A 29 -6.71 -23.86 -6.24
CA SER A 29 -5.29 -23.70 -5.90
C SER A 29 -4.48 -23.47 -7.16
N PHE A 30 -3.63 -22.44 -7.15
CA PHE A 30 -2.84 -22.01 -8.29
C PHE A 30 -1.36 -21.91 -7.89
N ASP A 31 -0.55 -22.84 -8.41
CA ASP A 31 0.90 -22.80 -8.26
C ASP A 31 1.50 -21.76 -9.22
N LEU A 32 2.06 -20.68 -8.65
CA LEU A 32 2.64 -19.58 -9.41
C LEU A 32 3.91 -20.00 -10.15
N THR A 33 4.63 -21.01 -9.67
CA THR A 33 5.85 -21.50 -10.32
C THR A 33 5.54 -22.21 -11.65
N ALA A 34 4.38 -22.85 -11.74
CA ALA A 34 3.98 -23.65 -12.89
C ALA A 34 3.03 -22.90 -13.83
N LEU A 35 1.99 -22.26 -13.29
CA LEU A 35 0.91 -21.67 -14.09
C LEU A 35 1.21 -20.23 -14.52
N ALA A 36 2.09 -19.54 -13.80
CA ALA A 36 2.32 -18.12 -14.00
C ALA A 36 3.75 -17.72 -13.59
N PRO A 37 4.80 -18.34 -14.16
CA PRO A 37 6.16 -18.11 -13.70
C PRO A 37 6.54 -16.63 -13.83
N ILE A 38 6.71 -15.96 -12.69
CA ILE A 38 7.28 -14.61 -12.61
C ILE A 38 8.69 -14.79 -12.08
N SER A 39 9.63 -14.95 -13.00
CA SER A 39 11.06 -14.85 -12.70
C SER A 39 11.51 -13.49 -13.20
N THR A 40 11.91 -12.59 -12.30
CA THR A 40 12.54 -11.32 -12.66
C THR A 40 14.00 -11.29 -12.20
N PRO A 41 14.91 -12.16 -12.72
CA PRO A 41 16.31 -12.10 -12.34
C PRO A 41 16.87 -10.69 -12.63
N GLY A 42 17.36 -10.02 -11.60
CA GLY A 42 17.92 -8.67 -11.71
C GLY A 42 16.92 -7.53 -11.88
N GLY A 43 15.61 -7.76 -11.76
CA GLY A 43 14.58 -6.73 -11.88
C GLY A 43 13.45 -6.87 -10.85
N PHE A 44 12.71 -5.80 -10.59
CA PHE A 44 11.59 -5.79 -9.66
C PHE A 44 10.25 -5.82 -10.42
N ASN A 45 9.47 -6.90 -10.26
CA ASN A 45 8.07 -7.11 -10.65
C ASN A 45 7.63 -6.86 -12.11
N GLN A 46 8.48 -6.30 -13.00
CA GLN A 46 8.26 -6.04 -14.44
C GLN A 46 6.83 -5.62 -14.86
N PHE A 47 6.10 -4.91 -13.99
CA PHE A 47 4.70 -4.52 -14.16
C PHE A 47 3.73 -5.68 -14.45
N GLN A 48 4.06 -6.90 -14.07
CA GLN A 48 3.22 -8.04 -14.35
C GLN A 48 2.08 -8.14 -13.34
N PHE A 49 0.84 -7.99 -13.83
CA PHE A 49 -0.39 -8.20 -13.08
C PHE A 49 -0.89 -9.65 -13.24
N ARG A 50 -1.50 -10.21 -12.19
CA ARG A 50 -2.18 -11.51 -12.22
C ARG A 50 -3.55 -11.38 -11.58
N GLY A 51 -4.56 -11.85 -12.30
CA GLY A 51 -5.92 -12.02 -11.79
C GLY A 51 -6.26 -13.49 -11.67
N VAL A 52 -7.13 -13.82 -10.72
CA VAL A 52 -7.81 -15.12 -10.65
C VAL A 52 -9.25 -14.86 -11.04
N ALA A 53 -9.77 -15.68 -11.96
CA ALA A 53 -11.17 -15.64 -12.40
C ALA A 53 -11.77 -17.03 -12.24
N SER A 54 -13.09 -17.09 -12.05
CA SER A 54 -13.85 -18.33 -11.99
C SER A 54 -15.25 -18.07 -12.54
N ASP A 55 -15.70 -18.92 -13.45
CA ASP A 55 -17.07 -18.92 -13.97
C ASP A 55 -17.98 -19.87 -13.17
N ASP A 56 -17.39 -20.78 -12.39
CA ASP A 56 -18.11 -21.82 -11.64
C ASP A 56 -18.53 -21.34 -10.24
N GLN A 57 -17.70 -20.54 -9.58
CA GLN A 57 -17.95 -20.12 -8.20
C GLN A 57 -17.45 -18.69 -7.91
N LEU A 58 -18.23 -17.95 -7.12
CA LEU A 58 -17.83 -16.61 -6.65
C LEU A 58 -16.58 -16.68 -5.77
N ILE A 59 -15.60 -15.83 -6.10
CA ILE A 59 -14.38 -15.65 -5.31
C ILE A 59 -14.62 -14.58 -4.25
N TYR A 60 -14.65 -14.98 -2.98
CA TYR A 60 -14.81 -14.07 -1.85
C TYR A 60 -13.48 -13.57 -1.28
N GLY A 61 -12.41 -14.35 -1.47
CA GLY A 61 -11.09 -13.98 -0.99
C GLY A 61 -9.96 -14.70 -1.70
N LEU A 62 -8.75 -14.22 -1.49
CA LEU A 62 -7.51 -14.85 -1.93
C LEU A 62 -6.65 -15.15 -0.71
N ARG A 63 -6.12 -16.36 -0.63
CA ARG A 63 -5.09 -16.73 0.35
C ARG A 63 -3.76 -16.95 -0.37
N PHE A 64 -2.68 -16.51 0.26
CA PHE A 64 -1.32 -16.62 -0.25
C PHE A 64 -0.50 -17.51 0.69
N GLY A 65 0.43 -18.31 0.15
CA GLY A 65 1.27 -19.18 0.97
C GLY A 65 2.19 -20.09 0.16
N GLY A 66 2.73 -21.10 0.82
CA GLY A 66 3.76 -22.01 0.27
C GLY A 66 5.16 -21.39 0.27
N ASN A 67 5.29 -20.11 -0.07
CA ASN A 67 6.54 -19.36 0.03
C ASN A 67 6.31 -17.89 0.45
N TYR A 68 7.40 -17.14 0.59
CA TYR A 68 7.37 -15.69 0.60
C TYR A 68 6.79 -15.15 -0.72
N ILE A 69 5.69 -14.40 -0.60
CA ILE A 69 5.03 -13.72 -1.71
C ILE A 69 4.96 -12.24 -1.35
N LEU A 70 5.58 -11.40 -2.18
CA LEU A 70 5.49 -9.95 -2.05
C LEU A 70 4.29 -9.44 -2.84
N VAL A 71 3.36 -8.76 -2.16
CA VAL A 71 2.23 -8.06 -2.78
C VAL A 71 2.40 -6.56 -2.49
N THR A 72 2.55 -5.76 -3.53
CA THR A 72 2.79 -4.32 -3.39
C THR A 72 1.99 -3.47 -4.37
N GLY A 73 1.59 -2.28 -3.93
CA GLY A 73 1.02 -1.24 -4.77
C GLY A 73 2.07 -0.37 -5.48
N THR A 74 3.36 -0.57 -5.21
CA THR A 74 4.46 0.19 -5.81
C THR A 74 5.32 -0.67 -6.72
N ALA A 75 5.84 -0.08 -7.78
CA ALA A 75 6.66 -0.75 -8.78
C ALA A 75 8.05 -1.18 -8.27
N ASN A 76 8.41 -0.88 -7.02
CA ASN A 76 9.69 -1.23 -6.40
C ASN A 76 9.55 -1.90 -5.02
N GLY A 77 8.32 -2.17 -4.56
CA GLY A 77 8.08 -2.86 -3.29
C GLY A 77 8.26 -2.00 -2.05
N VAL A 78 8.69 -0.76 -2.24
CA VAL A 78 8.84 0.21 -1.16
C VAL A 78 7.47 0.85 -0.92
N PRO A 79 6.89 0.72 0.28
CA PRO A 79 5.65 1.42 0.61
C PRO A 79 5.82 2.93 0.41
N ASN A 80 4.85 3.59 -0.21
CA ASN A 80 4.84 5.05 -0.23
C ASN A 80 4.37 5.53 1.15
N ASN A 81 5.32 5.92 2.00
CA ASN A 81 5.06 6.45 3.34
C ASN A 81 4.48 7.87 3.35
N GLY A 82 3.97 8.39 2.22
CA GLY A 82 3.41 9.73 2.08
C GLY A 82 2.12 9.93 2.87
N VAL A 83 2.23 9.98 4.19
CA VAL A 83 1.25 10.61 5.08
C VAL A 83 1.79 12.02 5.32
N PRO A 84 1.00 13.11 5.18
CA PRO A 84 1.38 14.40 5.72
C PRO A 84 1.55 14.21 7.22
N GLU A 85 2.80 14.09 7.65
CA GLU A 85 3.12 13.61 8.98
C GLU A 85 2.46 14.53 10.04
N PRO A 86 2.18 14.02 11.25
CA PRO A 86 1.72 14.85 12.37
C PRO A 86 2.53 16.14 12.56
N ALA A 87 3.81 16.13 12.14
CA ALA A 87 4.70 17.29 12.11
C ALA A 87 4.26 18.40 11.14
N THR A 88 3.67 18.09 9.98
CA THR A 88 3.13 19.11 9.06
C THR A 88 1.94 19.82 9.69
N TRP A 89 1.05 19.08 10.34
CA TRP A 89 -0.06 19.66 11.11
C TRP A 89 0.45 20.52 12.26
N ALA A 90 1.43 20.03 13.01
CA ALA A 90 2.06 20.78 14.08
C ALA A 90 2.73 22.07 13.55
N MET A 91 3.40 22.02 12.39
CA MET A 91 3.99 23.21 11.76
C MET A 91 2.92 24.20 11.30
N LEU A 92 1.82 23.74 10.68
CA LEU A 92 0.75 24.63 10.25
C LEU A 92 0.06 25.29 11.46
N ILE A 93 -0.27 24.52 12.49
CA ILE A 93 -0.88 25.04 13.73
C ILE A 93 0.07 26.04 14.39
N SER A 94 1.35 25.70 14.51
CA SER A 94 2.36 26.58 15.11
C SER A 94 2.56 27.84 14.29
N GLY A 95 2.69 27.72 12.97
CA GLY A 95 2.86 28.84 12.04
C GLY A 95 1.67 29.80 12.06
N PHE A 96 0.44 29.27 11.96
CA PHE A 96 -0.77 30.09 12.04
C PHE A 96 -1.01 30.67 13.43
N GLY A 97 -0.68 29.94 14.50
CA GLY A 97 -0.73 30.43 15.87
C GLY A 97 0.22 31.60 16.11
N MET A 98 1.46 31.51 15.62
CA MET A 98 2.45 32.59 15.68
C MET A 98 2.05 33.79 14.83
N ALA A 99 1.66 33.59 13.57
CA ALA A 99 1.23 34.69 12.70
C ALA A 99 -0.02 35.41 13.26
N GLY A 100 -1.02 34.64 13.69
CA GLY A 100 -2.25 35.17 14.29
C GLY A 100 -2.02 35.96 15.57
N SER A 101 -1.15 35.46 16.46
CA SER A 101 -0.79 36.15 17.71
C SER A 101 -0.02 37.44 17.44
N ALA A 102 0.95 37.44 16.52
CA ALA A 102 1.69 38.63 16.13
C ALA A 102 0.76 39.73 15.58
N MET A 103 -0.18 39.36 14.69
CA MET A 103 -1.18 40.31 14.16
C MET A 103 -2.11 40.87 15.24
N ARG A 104 -2.46 40.07 16.26
CA ARG A 104 -3.29 40.54 17.39
C ARG A 104 -2.53 41.54 18.26
N VAL A 105 -1.25 41.28 18.56
CA VAL A 105 -0.42 42.20 19.36
C VAL A 105 -0.21 43.53 18.62
N ALA A 106 0.10 43.49 17.32
CA ALA A 106 0.28 44.70 16.51
C ALA A 106 -0.96 45.60 16.49
N ARG A 107 -2.16 45.02 16.34
CA ARG A 107 -3.43 45.76 16.38
C ARG A 107 -3.68 46.45 17.73
N ARG A 108 -3.43 45.74 18.84
CA ARG A 108 -3.60 46.32 20.20
C ARG A 108 -2.66 47.49 20.45
N ARG A 109 -1.39 47.37 20.02
CA ARG A 109 -0.40 48.46 20.14
C ARG A 109 -0.80 49.69 19.33
N LYS A 110 -1.32 49.50 18.10
CA LYS A 110 -1.84 50.61 17.30
C LYS A 110 -3.03 51.31 17.98
N ALA A 111 -3.99 50.55 18.52
CA ALA A 111 -5.16 51.13 19.18
C ALA A 111 -4.80 51.94 20.44
N LEU A 112 -3.81 51.49 21.21
CA LEU A 112 -3.29 52.20 22.39
C LEU A 112 -2.47 53.45 22.03
N ALA A 113 -1.87 53.51 20.83
CA ALA A 113 -1.11 54.67 20.38
C ALA A 113 -2.00 55.76 19.75
N THR A 114 -3.26 55.45 19.46
CA THR A 114 -4.26 56.39 18.91
C THR A 114 -5.30 56.84 19.94
N ALA A 115 -5.17 56.42 21.19
CA ALA A 115 -5.99 56.81 22.34
C ALA A 115 -5.21 57.77 23.24
#